data_AF-A0A7X8GPF6-F1
#
_entry.id   AF-A0A7X8GPF6-F1
#
_cell.length_a   1.000
_cell.length_b   1.000
_cell.length_c   1.000
_cell.angle_alpha   90.00
_cell.angle_beta   90.00
_cell.angle_gamma   90.00
#
_symmetry.space_group_name_H-M   'P 1'
#
loop_
_entity.id
_entity.type
_entity.pdbx_description
1 polymer ?
#
loop_
_entity_poly.entity_id
_entity_poly.type
_entity_poly.pdbx_seq_one_letter_code
_entity_poly.pdbx_strand_id
1 'polypeptide(L)'
;MHLGLVEEDGKEKFEACCGELGLRFGRSMTDVAVGEFEKEYYVPYPVGSGLKRMLDFHLRKGSTKDDRLCMGIYFFWDEQARLVVVGSLPAHLRTSAT
;
A
#
# COMPACT_ATOMS: atom_id res chain seq x y z
N MET A 1 -27.19 10.63 -22.43
CA MET A 1 -26.75 9.94 -21.21
C MET A 1 -25.78 8.86 -21.65
N HIS A 2 -24.48 9.06 -21.48
CA HIS A 2 -23.48 8.04 -21.78
C HIS A 2 -22.97 7.54 -20.42
N LEU A 3 -23.47 6.37 -20.00
CA LEU A 3 -22.89 5.64 -18.88
C LEU A 3 -21.47 5.27 -19.31
N GLY A 4 -20.49 6.03 -18.85
CA GLY A 4 -19.08 5.67 -18.98
C GLY A 4 -18.87 4.37 -18.20
N LEU A 5 -18.55 3.33 -18.94
CA LEU A 5 -18.14 2.02 -18.44
C LEU A 5 -17.10 2.24 -17.33
N VAL A 6 -17.44 1.85 -16.11
CA VAL A 6 -16.42 1.59 -15.09
C VAL A 6 -15.52 0.52 -15.71
N GLU A 7 -14.22 0.77 -15.82
CA GLU A 7 -13.27 -0.23 -16.33
C GLU A 7 -13.31 -1.45 -15.41
N GLU A 8 -14.11 -2.46 -15.76
CA GLU A 8 -14.33 -3.66 -14.93
C GLU A 8 -13.05 -4.50 -14.75
N ASP A 9 -11.97 -4.21 -15.49
CA ASP A 9 -10.72 -4.96 -15.47
C ASP A 9 -9.53 -4.23 -14.80
N GLY A 10 -9.72 -3.02 -14.27
CA GLY A 10 -8.61 -2.18 -13.80
C GLY A 10 -7.77 -2.84 -12.69
N LYS A 11 -8.43 -3.59 -11.79
CA LYS A 11 -7.76 -4.39 -10.76
C LYS A 11 -6.97 -5.55 -11.37
N GLU A 12 -7.55 -6.26 -12.33
CA GLU A 12 -6.92 -7.41 -12.98
C GLU A 12 -5.67 -6.98 -13.76
N LYS A 13 -5.76 -5.87 -14.50
CA LYS A 13 -4.61 -5.26 -15.18
C LYS A 13 -3.51 -4.85 -14.21
N PHE A 14 -3.87 -4.27 -13.07
CA PHE A 14 -2.92 -3.89 -12.03
C PHE A 14 -2.20 -5.12 -11.44
N GLU A 15 -2.95 -6.16 -11.07
CA GLU A 15 -2.40 -7.39 -10.50
C GLU A 15 -1.55 -8.16 -11.53
N ALA A 16 -1.97 -8.19 -12.80
CA ALA A 16 -1.19 -8.77 -13.90
C ALA A 16 0.15 -8.05 -14.09
N CYS A 17 0.13 -6.71 -14.15
CA CYS A 17 1.34 -5.89 -14.25
C CYS A 17 2.28 -6.11 -13.04
N CYS A 18 1.72 -6.24 -11.82
CA CYS A 18 2.51 -6.62 -10.65
C CYS A 18 3.21 -7.97 -10.86
N GLY A 19 2.49 -8.98 -11.37
CA GLY A 19 3.03 -10.29 -11.70
C GLY A 19 4.18 -10.22 -12.71
N GLU A 20 3.98 -9.50 -13.82
CA GLU A 20 5.00 -9.29 -14.87
C GLU A 20 6.28 -8.63 -14.34
N LEU A 21 6.13 -7.69 -13.40
CA LEU A 21 7.26 -6.99 -12.76
C LEU A 21 7.90 -7.78 -11.61
N GLY A 22 7.36 -8.94 -11.26
CA GLY A 22 7.78 -9.75 -10.11
C GLY A 22 7.49 -9.11 -8.76
N LEU A 23 6.44 -8.27 -8.68
CA LEU A 23 5.97 -7.60 -7.48
C LEU A 23 4.89 -8.44 -6.79
N ARG A 24 4.99 -8.55 -5.46
CA ARG A 24 3.95 -9.14 -4.62
C ARG A 24 3.05 -8.04 -4.08
N PHE A 25 1.81 -7.99 -4.55
CA PHE A 25 0.75 -7.13 -4.03
C PHE A 25 0.02 -7.82 -2.86
N GLY A 26 -0.32 -7.07 -1.82
CA GLY A 26 -1.04 -7.59 -0.67
C GLY A 26 -1.51 -6.52 0.31
N ARG A 27 -2.27 -6.94 1.33
CA ARG A 27 -2.66 -6.08 2.47
C ARG A 27 -1.47 -5.87 3.40
N SER A 28 -1.30 -4.64 3.91
CA SER A 28 -0.19 -4.27 4.79
C SER A 28 -0.24 -4.96 6.16
N MET A 29 -1.42 -5.03 6.81
CA MET A 29 -1.64 -5.66 8.11
C MET A 29 -3.10 -6.14 8.27
N THR A 30 -3.33 -7.06 9.22
CA THR A 30 -4.67 -7.43 9.74
C THR A 30 -4.93 -6.71 11.08
N ASP A 31 -6.20 -6.57 11.47
CA ASP A 31 -6.72 -5.77 12.60
C ASP A 31 -6.09 -6.04 14.00
N VAL A 32 -5.17 -6.99 14.13
CA VAL A 32 -4.63 -7.47 15.41
C VAL A 32 -3.46 -6.62 15.95
N ALA A 33 -2.91 -5.70 15.17
CA ALA A 33 -1.69 -4.96 15.56
C ALA A 33 -1.85 -3.42 15.56
N VAL A 34 -3.07 -2.95 15.84
CA VAL A 34 -3.47 -1.53 15.91
C VAL A 34 -2.71 -0.74 16.99
N GLY A 35 -2.22 -1.39 18.04
CA GLY A 35 -1.57 -0.69 19.16
C GLY A 35 -0.07 -0.41 18.98
N GLU A 36 0.70 -1.35 18.43
CA GLU A 36 2.17 -1.29 18.48
C GLU A 36 2.81 -0.62 17.25
N PHE A 37 2.14 -0.61 16.09
CA PHE A 37 2.71 -0.12 14.84
C PHE A 37 1.97 1.09 14.24
N GLU A 38 1.11 1.76 15.03
CA GLU A 38 0.33 2.91 14.59
C GLU A 38 1.23 3.99 13.94
N LYS A 39 2.41 4.23 14.50
CA LYS A 39 3.35 5.25 14.00
C LYS A 39 3.95 4.92 12.64
N GLU A 40 4.03 3.64 12.27
CA GLU A 40 4.67 3.21 11.01
C GLU A 40 3.64 3.05 9.88
N TYR A 41 2.42 2.62 10.20
CA TYR A 41 1.41 2.30 9.20
C TYR A 41 0.33 3.37 9.02
N TYR A 42 0.36 4.45 9.81
CA TYR A 42 -0.55 5.57 9.66
C TYR A 42 0.21 6.83 9.25
N VAL A 43 -0.30 7.50 8.21
CA VAL A 43 0.23 8.78 7.74
C VAL A 43 -0.79 9.90 7.95
N PRO A 44 -0.36 11.14 8.24
CA PRO A 44 -1.25 12.29 8.29
C PRO A 44 -1.90 12.51 6.92
N TYR A 45 -3.22 12.35 6.83
CA TYR A 45 -3.95 12.52 5.58
C TYR A 45 -5.46 12.78 5.81
N PRO A 46 -6.08 13.75 5.11
CA PRO A 46 -5.45 14.73 4.23
C PRO A 46 -4.47 15.64 4.98
N VAL A 47 -3.45 16.15 4.29
CA VAL A 47 -2.38 16.94 4.92
C VAL A 47 -2.98 18.17 5.62
N GLY A 48 -2.60 18.38 6.89
CA GLY A 48 -3.08 19.51 7.69
C GLY A 48 -4.45 19.31 8.37
N SER A 49 -5.14 18.19 8.14
CA SER A 49 -6.45 17.92 8.78
C SER A 49 -6.35 17.47 10.25
N GLY A 50 -5.16 17.03 10.70
CA GLY A 50 -4.98 16.36 11.99
C GLY A 50 -5.46 14.90 12.01
N LEU A 51 -6.07 14.42 10.92
CA LEU A 51 -6.49 13.03 10.75
C LEU A 51 -5.30 12.17 10.29
N LYS A 52 -5.41 10.86 10.56
CA LYS A 52 -4.47 9.85 10.09
C LYS A 52 -5.19 8.82 9.24
N ARG A 53 -4.50 8.30 8.24
CA ARG A 53 -4.99 7.21 7.40
C ARG A 53 -4.00 6.06 7.38
N MET A 54 -4.54 4.85 7.48
CA MET A 54 -3.77 3.61 7.39
C MET A 54 -3.30 3.39 5.95
N LEU A 55 -2.07 2.91 5.80
CA LEU A 55 -1.56 2.37 4.55
C LEU A 55 -2.14 0.97 4.38
N ASP A 56 -3.18 0.81 3.56
CA ASP A 56 -3.99 -0.41 3.45
C ASP A 56 -3.28 -1.55 2.69
N PHE A 57 -2.34 -1.22 1.81
CA PHE A 57 -1.72 -2.14 0.86
C PHE A 57 -0.20 -2.01 0.82
N HIS A 58 0.45 -3.03 0.28
CA HIS A 58 1.85 -2.98 -0.08
C HIS A 58 2.16 -3.62 -1.45
N LEU A 59 3.24 -3.16 -2.06
CA LEU A 59 3.99 -3.88 -3.10
C LEU A 59 5.35 -4.28 -2.53
N ARG A 60 5.72 -5.55 -2.66
CA ARG A 60 7.02 -6.07 -2.22
C ARG A 60 7.82 -6.70 -3.36
N LYS A 61 9.13 -6.48 -3.36
CA LYS A 61 10.11 -7.17 -4.23
C LYS A 61 11.29 -7.65 -3.39
N GLY A 62 11.81 -8.83 -3.72
CA GLY A 62 12.86 -9.48 -2.91
C GLY A 62 12.31 -10.11 -1.63
N SER A 63 12.98 -11.13 -1.12
CA SER A 63 12.65 -11.82 0.15
C SER A 63 13.90 -12.29 0.88
N THR A 64 15.00 -11.58 0.69
CA THR A 64 16.27 -11.86 1.37
C THR A 64 16.23 -11.35 2.80
N LYS A 65 17.08 -11.90 3.68
CA LYS A 65 17.26 -11.39 5.04
C LYS A 65 17.90 -9.99 5.08
N ASP A 66 18.55 -9.57 4.00
CA ASP A 66 19.05 -8.20 3.85
C ASP A 66 17.95 -7.34 3.23
N ASP A 67 17.30 -6.52 4.06
CA ASP A 67 16.23 -5.61 3.65
C ASP A 67 16.69 -4.53 2.66
N ARG A 68 18.00 -4.25 2.57
CA ARG A 68 18.55 -3.29 1.59
C ARG A 68 18.42 -3.80 0.15
N LEU A 69 18.27 -5.11 -0.02
CA LEU A 69 18.05 -5.77 -1.30
C LEU A 69 16.55 -5.99 -1.58
N CYS A 70 15.69 -5.60 -0.64
CA CYS A 70 14.25 -5.73 -0.74
C CYS A 70 13.61 -4.35 -0.97
N MET A 71 12.48 -4.36 -1.67
CA MET A 71 11.64 -3.18 -1.86
C MET A 71 10.29 -3.39 -1.18
N GLY A 72 9.80 -2.35 -0.52
CA GLY A 72 8.47 -2.22 0.05
C GLY A 72 7.90 -0.85 -0.30
N ILE A 73 6.69 -0.83 -0.86
CA ILE A 73 5.92 0.39 -1.12
C ILE A 73 4.58 0.23 -0.42
N TYR A 74 4.24 1.13 0.49
CA TYR A 74 3.00 1.06 1.28
C TYR A 74 2.10 2.24 0.96
N PHE A 75 0.84 1.96 0.68
CA PHE A 75 -0.08 2.93 0.09
C PHE A 75 -1.56 2.60 0.39
N PHE A 76 -2.44 3.57 0.12
CA PHE A 76 -3.89 3.37 0.05
C PHE A 76 -4.47 4.10 -1.17
N TRP A 77 -5.69 3.72 -1.55
CA TRP A 77 -6.46 4.40 -2.59
C TRP A 77 -7.34 5.47 -1.94
N ASP A 78 -7.22 6.73 -2.38
CA ASP A 78 -8.24 7.75 -2.09
C ASP A 78 -9.22 7.78 -3.26
N GLU A 79 -10.35 7.11 -3.11
CA GLU A 79 -11.40 7.02 -4.12
C GLU A 79 -12.09 8.38 -4.37
N GLN A 80 -12.17 9.24 -3.35
CA GLN A 80 -12.80 10.56 -3.49
C GLN A 80 -11.91 11.50 -4.30
N ALA A 81 -10.62 11.53 -3.98
CA ALA A 81 -9.64 12.32 -4.72
C ALA A 81 -9.20 11.65 -6.04
N ARG A 82 -9.49 10.36 -6.22
CA ARG A 82 -9.01 9.50 -7.32
C ARG A 82 -7.48 9.47 -7.40
N LEU A 83 -6.83 9.27 -6.27
CA LEU A 83 -5.36 9.26 -6.14
C LEU A 83 -4.88 7.97 -5.47
N VAL A 84 -3.64 7.61 -5.77
CA VAL A 84 -2.86 6.65 -4.98
C VAL A 84 -1.99 7.45 -4.01
N VAL A 85 -2.18 7.25 -2.72
CA VAL A 85 -1.37 7.92 -1.70
C VAL A 85 -0.30 6.95 -1.21
N VAL A 86 0.95 7.25 -1.56
CA VAL A 86 2.10 6.47 -1.10
C VAL A 86 2.64 7.11 0.17
N GLY A 87 2.63 6.35 1.28
CA GLY A 87 3.10 6.83 2.57
C GLY A 87 4.51 6.39 2.94
N SER A 88 5.00 5.30 2.36
CA SER A 88 6.35 4.78 2.64
C SER A 88 6.96 4.08 1.43
N LEU A 89 8.24 4.39 1.18
CA LEU A 89 9.11 3.78 0.17
C LEU A 89 10.59 4.09 0.50
N PRO A 90 11.57 3.32 -0.04
CA PRO A 90 11.41 2.05 -0.74
C PRO A 90 11.57 0.83 0.17
N ALA A 91 11.70 1.01 1.49
CA ALA A 91 12.03 -0.06 2.44
C ALA A 91 10.79 -0.77 3.00
N HIS A 92 11.00 -1.96 3.56
CA HIS A 92 9.95 -2.65 4.33
C HIS A 92 9.69 -1.87 5.63
N LEU A 93 8.42 -1.69 5.97
CA LEU A 93 8.04 -1.22 7.30
C LEU A 93 8.28 -2.36 8.30
N ARG A 94 8.58 -2.03 9.57
CA ARG A 94 8.82 -3.06 10.56
C ARG A 94 7.52 -3.81 10.82
N THR A 95 7.67 -5.05 11.24
CA THR A 95 6.57 -5.89 11.68
C THR A 95 7.05 -6.62 12.92
N SER A 96 6.16 -7.24 13.70
CA SER A 96 6.57 -8.04 14.86
C SER A 96 7.54 -9.20 14.52
N ALA A 97 7.71 -9.53 13.23
CA ALA A 97 8.67 -10.52 12.76
C ALA A 97 10.08 -9.96 12.46
N THR A 98 10.31 -8.64 12.62
CA THR A 98 11.57 -7.95 12.27
C THR A 98 11.93 -6.89 13.31
#